data_AF-A0A1D2TVF6-F1
#
_entry.id   AF-A0A1D2TVF6-F1
#
_cell.length_a   1.000
_cell.length_b   1.000
_cell.length_c   1.000
_cell.angle_alpha   90.00
_cell.angle_beta   90.00
_cell.angle_gamma   90.00
#
_symmetry.space_group_name_H-M   'P 1'
#
loop_
_entity.id
_entity.type
_entity.pdbx_description
1 polymer ?
#
loop_
_entity_poly.entity_id
_entity_poly.type
_entity_poly.pdbx_seq_one_letter_code
_entity_poly.pdbx_strand_id
1 'polypeptide(L)'
;MSQTATARAPEVLASIALELEHAGELCDRLETLVTQLVRASRGEPLAIALHEAQTLDVLTQHLAALASFTRKLSSQAESEVYDLSDAVAGVTLGDLANRLAQVTRDGPIRAKADAGDLDLF
;
A
#
# COMPACT_ATOMS: atom_id res chain seq x y z
N MET A 1 10.18 -32.87 -4.13
CA MET A 1 11.33 -31.96 -4.06
C MET A 1 10.78 -30.55 -4.15
N SER A 2 10.72 -29.80 -3.05
CA SER A 2 10.28 -28.40 -3.07
C SER A 2 11.43 -27.57 -3.62
N GLN A 3 11.28 -27.11 -4.86
CA GLN A 3 12.24 -26.20 -5.49
C GLN A 3 12.16 -24.87 -4.74
N THR A 4 13.25 -24.46 -4.09
CA THR A 4 13.32 -23.14 -3.46
C THR A 4 13.43 -22.09 -4.56
N ALA A 5 12.33 -21.41 -4.87
CA ALA A 5 12.33 -20.29 -5.78
C ALA A 5 13.02 -19.09 -5.09
N THR A 6 14.07 -18.55 -5.72
CA THR A 6 14.70 -17.30 -5.28
C THR A 6 14.18 -16.16 -6.16
N ALA A 7 13.79 -15.06 -5.55
CA ALA A 7 13.26 -13.88 -6.24
C ALA A 7 13.91 -12.62 -5.66
N ARG A 8 14.08 -11.58 -6.48
CA ARG A 8 14.60 -10.30 -6.00
C ARG A 8 13.48 -9.49 -5.36
N ALA A 9 13.76 -8.76 -4.28
CA ALA A 9 12.76 -7.94 -3.60
C ALA A 9 12.00 -6.98 -4.54
N PRO A 10 12.65 -6.30 -5.52
CA PRO A 10 11.93 -5.47 -6.49
C PRO A 10 10.93 -6.24 -7.36
N GLU A 11 11.24 -7.48 -7.75
CA GLU A 11 10.35 -8.34 -8.54
C GLU A 11 9.13 -8.76 -7.70
N VAL A 12 9.36 -9.09 -6.43
CA VAL A 12 8.28 -9.41 -5.48
C VAL A 12 7.37 -8.20 -5.26
N LEU A 13 7.95 -7.00 -5.07
CA LEU A 13 7.19 -5.76 -4.93
C LEU A 13 6.39 -5.44 -6.20
N ALA A 14 6.99 -5.60 -7.39
CA ALA A 14 6.28 -5.41 -8.65
C ALA A 14 5.08 -6.37 -8.78
N SER A 15 5.27 -7.64 -8.38
CA SER A 15 4.21 -8.64 -8.36
C SER A 15 3.09 -8.26 -7.39
N ILE A 16 3.42 -7.84 -6.17
CA ILE A 16 2.44 -7.38 -5.17
C ILE A 16 1.65 -6.17 -5.70
N ALA A 17 2.31 -5.23 -6.36
CA ALA A 17 1.62 -4.08 -6.95
C ALA A 17 0.59 -4.49 -8.01
N LEU A 18 0.90 -5.49 -8.84
CA LEU A 18 -0.04 -6.03 -9.82
C LEU A 18 -1.24 -6.72 -9.15
N GLU A 19 -1.00 -7.48 -8.09
CA GLU A 19 -2.09 -8.11 -7.32
C GLU A 19 -3.00 -7.07 -6.64
N LEU A 20 -2.44 -5.97 -6.15
CA LEU A 20 -3.22 -4.86 -5.58
C LEU A 20 -4.09 -4.16 -6.62
N GLU A 21 -3.59 -3.97 -7.84
CA GLU A 21 -4.38 -3.45 -8.96
C GLU A 21 -5.48 -4.40 -9.37
N HIS A 22 -5.17 -5.70 -9.46
CA HIS A 22 -6.17 -6.70 -9.77
C HIS A 22 -7.30 -6.74 -8.72
N ALA A 23 -6.95 -6.61 -7.43
CA ALA A 23 -7.94 -6.47 -6.37
C ALA A 23 -8.80 -5.20 -6.55
N GLY A 24 -8.20 -4.09 -7.02
CA GLY A 24 -8.92 -2.87 -7.39
C GLY A 24 -9.92 -3.10 -8.52
N GLU A 25 -9.53 -3.79 -9.59
CA GLU A 25 -10.42 -4.14 -10.71
C GLU A 25 -11.61 -5.01 -10.26
N LEU A 26 -11.40 -5.90 -9.28
CA LEU A 26 -12.49 -6.67 -8.68
C LEU A 26 -13.44 -5.78 -7.87
N CYS A 27 -12.92 -4.74 -7.21
CA CYS A 27 -13.74 -3.74 -6.50
C CYS A 27 -14.59 -2.92 -7.47
N ASP A 28 -14.08 -2.56 -8.65
CA ASP A 28 -14.87 -1.86 -9.69
C ASP A 28 -16.09 -2.70 -10.14
N ARG A 29 -15.93 -4.03 -10.21
CA ARG A 29 -17.05 -4.94 -10.50
C ARG A 29 -18.06 -4.96 -9.36
N LEU A 30 -17.60 -4.95 -8.11
CA LEU A 30 -18.47 -4.84 -6.94
C LEU A 30 -19.21 -3.49 -6.95
N GLU A 31 -18.57 -2.40 -7.38
CA GLU A 31 -19.18 -1.08 -7.45
C GLU A 31 -20.35 -1.04 -8.42
N THR A 32 -20.22 -1.77 -9.53
CA THR A 32 -21.33 -1.97 -10.48
C THR A 32 -22.53 -2.65 -9.82
N LEU A 33 -22.29 -3.70 -9.00
CA LEU A 33 -23.35 -4.41 -8.28
C LEU A 33 -24.00 -3.51 -7.21
N VAL A 34 -23.19 -2.80 -6.42
CA VAL A 34 -23.69 -1.88 -5.39
C VAL A 34 -24.50 -0.76 -6.04
N THR A 35 -24.05 -0.22 -7.18
CA THR A 35 -24.79 0.80 -7.94
C THR A 35 -26.18 0.30 -8.38
N GLN A 36 -26.29 -0.96 -8.81
CA GLN A 36 -27.58 -1.56 -9.15
C GLN A 36 -28.47 -1.69 -7.91
N LEU A 37 -27.90 -2.08 -6.76
CA LEU A 37 -28.61 -2.22 -5.50
C LEU A 37 -29.12 -0.87 -4.97
N VAL A 38 -28.31 0.18 -5.06
CA VAL A 38 -28.71 1.57 -4.76
C VAL A 38 -29.91 1.98 -5.63
N ARG A 39 -29.85 1.73 -6.94
CA ARG A 39 -30.95 2.08 -7.87
C ARG A 39 -32.26 1.36 -7.56
N ALA A 40 -32.18 0.10 -7.11
CA ALA A 40 -33.33 -0.72 -6.77
C ALA A 40 -33.91 -0.42 -5.38
N SER A 41 -33.14 0.22 -4.49
CA SER A 41 -33.51 0.43 -3.09
C SER A 41 -34.30 1.73 -2.85
N ARG A 42 -35.11 1.76 -1.78
CA ARG A 42 -35.84 2.94 -1.30
C ARG A 42 -35.84 2.93 0.23
N GLY A 43 -35.99 4.10 0.85
CA GLY A 43 -36.06 4.22 2.32
C GLY A 43 -34.74 3.83 3.01
N GLU A 44 -34.83 3.19 4.17
CA GLU A 44 -33.66 2.79 4.98
C GLU A 44 -32.64 1.90 4.22
N PRO A 45 -33.04 0.89 3.41
CA PRO A 45 -32.11 0.13 2.56
C PRO A 45 -31.27 0.97 1.59
N LEU A 46 -31.79 2.12 1.14
CA LEU A 46 -31.03 3.02 0.26
C LEU A 46 -29.87 3.69 1.00
N ALA A 47 -30.09 4.11 2.24
CA ALA A 47 -29.04 4.72 3.06
C ALA A 47 -27.91 3.74 3.33
N ILE A 48 -28.25 2.47 3.62
CA ILE A 48 -27.27 1.39 3.78
C ILE A 48 -26.50 1.18 2.47
N ALA A 49 -27.19 1.04 1.34
CA ALA A 49 -26.54 0.81 0.05
C ALA A 49 -25.58 1.94 -0.37
N LEU A 50 -25.94 3.21 -0.08
CA LEU A 50 -25.05 4.35 -0.32
C LEU A 50 -23.83 4.34 0.59
N HIS A 51 -23.98 3.94 1.85
CA HIS A 51 -22.86 3.81 2.78
C HIS A 51 -21.89 2.69 2.35
N GLU A 52 -22.42 1.55 1.91
CA GLU A 52 -21.60 0.45 1.37
C GLU A 52 -20.87 0.89 0.09
N ALA A 53 -21.52 1.69 -0.78
CA ALA A 53 -20.88 2.24 -1.98
C ALA A 53 -19.69 3.14 -1.64
N GLN A 54 -19.84 4.01 -0.64
CA GLN A 54 -18.76 4.88 -0.16
C GLN A 54 -17.62 4.08 0.45
N THR A 55 -17.93 3.05 1.24
CA THR A 55 -16.91 2.17 1.82
C THR A 55 -16.11 1.45 0.73
N LEU A 56 -16.79 0.99 -0.32
CA LEU A 56 -16.14 0.34 -1.45
C LEU A 56 -15.24 1.30 -2.25
N ASP A 57 -15.69 2.53 -2.51
CA ASP A 57 -14.87 3.57 -3.15
C ASP A 57 -13.58 3.85 -2.35
N VAL A 58 -13.70 4.00 -1.02
CA VAL A 58 -12.54 4.18 -0.13
C VAL A 58 -11.58 2.99 -0.22
N LEU A 59 -12.10 1.76 -0.30
CA LEU A 59 -11.28 0.55 -0.48
C LEU A 59 -10.55 0.55 -1.83
N THR A 60 -11.23 0.90 -2.94
CA THR A 60 -10.60 1.00 -4.26
C THR A 60 -9.47 2.03 -4.27
N GLN A 61 -9.70 3.22 -3.68
CA GLN A 61 -8.66 4.24 -3.53
C GLN A 61 -7.49 3.73 -2.67
N HIS A 62 -7.77 2.95 -1.63
CA HIS A 62 -6.75 2.38 -0.76
C HIS A 62 -5.84 1.41 -1.52
N LEU A 63 -6.42 0.52 -2.32
CA LEU A 63 -5.70 -0.44 -3.15
C LEU A 63 -4.84 0.25 -4.21
N ALA A 64 -5.39 1.26 -4.89
CA ALA A 64 -4.65 2.05 -5.87
C ALA A 64 -3.44 2.77 -5.24
N ALA A 65 -3.61 3.35 -4.05
CA ALA A 65 -2.53 4.01 -3.33
C ALA A 65 -1.43 3.02 -2.90
N LEU A 66 -1.80 1.83 -2.40
CA LEU A 66 -0.85 0.77 -2.06
C LEU A 66 -0.10 0.23 -3.28
N ALA A 67 -0.80 0.07 -4.42
CA ALA A 67 -0.18 -0.35 -5.66
C ALA A 67 0.87 0.67 -6.12
N SER A 68 0.51 1.95 -6.14
CA SER A 68 1.42 3.05 -6.49
C SER A 68 2.64 3.12 -5.57
N PHE A 69 2.42 3.04 -4.26
CA PHE A 69 3.49 2.97 -3.26
C PHE A 69 4.44 1.79 -3.53
N THR A 70 3.89 0.60 -3.75
CA THR A 70 4.67 -0.63 -3.97
C THR A 70 5.45 -0.57 -5.29
N ARG A 71 4.86 -0.02 -6.36
CA ARG A 71 5.56 0.24 -7.63
C ARG A 71 6.73 1.19 -7.46
N LYS A 72 6.53 2.26 -6.70
CA LYS A 72 7.56 3.25 -6.41
C LYS A 72 8.75 2.60 -5.69
N LEU A 73 8.50 1.73 -4.71
CA LEU A 73 9.57 0.95 -4.07
C LEU A 73 10.25 -0.02 -5.05
N SER A 74 9.47 -0.75 -5.84
CA SER A 74 10.03 -1.65 -6.86
C SER A 74 10.95 -0.90 -7.85
N SER A 75 10.61 0.33 -8.22
CA SER A 75 11.42 1.16 -9.12
C SER A 75 12.76 1.63 -8.53
N GLN A 76 12.93 1.55 -7.21
CA GLN A 76 14.20 1.86 -6.52
C GLN A 76 15.21 0.70 -6.57
N ALA A 77 14.94 -0.34 -7.38
CA ALA A 77 15.70 -1.60 -7.49
C ALA A 77 17.23 -1.51 -7.63
N GLU A 78 17.74 -0.38 -8.14
CA GLU A 78 19.18 -0.16 -8.30
C GLU A 78 19.88 0.21 -6.99
N SER A 79 19.12 0.63 -5.98
CA SER A 79 19.62 0.94 -4.64
C SER A 79 19.36 -0.24 -3.71
N GLU A 80 20.37 -0.66 -2.93
CA GLU A 80 20.19 -1.64 -1.84
C GLU A 80 19.33 -1.09 -0.69
N VAL A 81 18.95 0.20 -0.76
CA VAL A 81 18.19 0.92 0.26
C VAL A 81 16.95 1.54 -0.38
N TYR A 82 15.79 1.26 0.20
CA TYR A 82 14.52 1.89 -0.18
C TYR A 82 14.38 3.26 0.47
N ASP A 83 14.07 4.29 -0.32
CA ASP A 83 13.60 5.58 0.17
C ASP A 83 12.08 5.52 0.36
N LEU A 84 11.70 5.15 1.58
CA LEU A 84 10.30 5.08 2.00
C LEU A 84 9.65 6.47 2.11
N SER A 85 10.43 7.55 2.29
CA SER A 85 9.87 8.91 2.42
C SER A 85 9.37 9.42 1.06
N ASP A 86 10.17 9.22 0.01
CA ASP A 86 9.77 9.52 -1.38
C ASP A 86 8.57 8.67 -1.82
N ALA A 87 8.51 7.40 -1.40
CA ALA A 87 7.38 6.54 -1.69
C ALA A 87 6.08 6.96 -0.98
N VAL A 88 6.17 7.35 0.30
CA VAL A 88 5.01 7.85 1.07
C VAL A 88 4.52 9.20 0.53
N ALA A 89 5.41 10.07 0.04
CA ALA A 89 5.02 11.35 -0.52
C ALA A 89 4.08 11.24 -1.74
N GLY A 90 4.11 10.11 -2.45
CA GLY A 90 3.20 9.81 -3.56
C GLY A 90 1.82 9.29 -3.12
N VAL A 91 1.60 9.04 -1.83
CA VAL A 91 0.33 8.52 -1.30
C VAL A 91 -0.60 9.67 -0.97
N THR A 92 -1.67 9.82 -1.75
CA THR A 92 -2.65 10.91 -1.61
C THR A 92 -3.61 10.72 -0.43
N LEU A 93 -3.80 9.48 0.03
CA LEU A 93 -4.63 9.15 1.18
C LEU A 93 -3.88 9.40 2.49
N GLY A 94 -4.13 10.54 3.14
CA GLY A 94 -3.40 11.00 4.32
C GLY A 94 -3.30 9.98 5.46
N ASP A 95 -4.39 9.28 5.78
CA ASP A 95 -4.37 8.26 6.84
C ASP A 95 -3.54 7.04 6.46
N LEU A 96 -3.55 6.63 5.19
CA LEU A 96 -2.69 5.55 4.69
C LEU A 96 -1.23 6.00 4.71
N ALA A 97 -0.93 7.21 4.22
CA ALA A 97 0.41 7.78 4.23
C ALA A 97 0.98 7.81 5.66
N ASN A 98 0.18 8.23 6.64
CA ASN A 98 0.56 8.24 8.05
C ASN A 98 0.89 6.84 8.59
N ARG A 99 0.07 5.82 8.27
CA ARG A 99 0.33 4.43 8.68
C ARG A 99 1.59 3.86 8.05
N LEU A 100 1.82 4.14 6.76
CA LEU A 100 3.05 3.72 6.07
C LEU A 100 4.29 4.40 6.66
N ALA A 101 4.21 5.70 6.97
CA ALA A 101 5.29 6.48 7.56
C ALA A 101 5.65 6.08 9.00
N GLN A 102 4.72 5.47 9.75
CA GLN A 102 5.00 4.96 11.10
C GLN A 102 5.99 3.80 11.05
N VAL A 103 5.78 2.85 10.13
CA VAL A 103 6.69 1.71 9.92
C VAL A 103 8.10 2.17 9.56
N THR A 104 8.21 3.29 8.84
CA THR A 104 9.50 3.90 8.46
C THR A 104 10.24 4.52 9.64
N ARG A 105 9.52 5.12 10.59
CA ARG A 105 10.08 5.80 11.76
C ARG A 105 10.58 4.82 12.83
N ASP A 106 9.93 3.66 12.93
CA ASP A 106 10.26 2.63 13.92
C ASP A 106 11.25 1.57 13.39
N GLY A 107 11.82 1.79 12.20
CA GLY A 107 12.82 0.89 11.61
C GLY A 107 14.06 0.75 12.50
N PRO A 108 14.77 -0.41 12.46
CA PRO A 108 15.91 -0.65 13.32
C PRO A 108 16.94 0.44 13.10
N ILE A 109 17.18 1.25 14.15
CA ILE A 109 18.31 2.17 14.20
C ILE A 109 19.53 1.30 13.91
N ARG A 110 20.13 1.46 12.73
CA ARG A 110 21.41 0.84 12.38
C ARG A 110 22.34 1.22 13.52
N ALA A 111 22.65 0.26 14.40
CA ALA A 111 23.46 0.50 15.58
C ALA A 111 24.70 1.24 15.08
N LYS A 112 24.84 2.49 15.52
CA LYS A 112 25.89 3.40 15.08
C LYS A 112 27.19 2.64 15.28
N ALA A 113 27.81 2.21 14.18
CA ALA A 113 29.05 1.46 14.21
C ALA A 113 30.04 2.34 14.97
N ASP A 114 30.44 1.83 16.13
CA ASP A 114 31.62 2.19 16.93
C ASP A 114 32.20 3.56 16.56
N ALA A 115 31.55 4.61 17.06
CA ALA A 115 32.15 5.94 17.03
C ALA A 115 33.37 5.84 17.94
N GLY A 116 34.53 5.69 17.30
CA GLY A 116 35.79 5.33 17.89
C GLY A 116 36.05 5.98 19.24
N ASP A 117 36.52 5.13 20.14
CA ASP A 117 37.18 5.44 21.39
C ASP A 117 38.06 6.70 21.23
N LEU A 118 37.51 7.84 21.65
CA LEU A 118 38.23 9.10 21.78
C LEU A 118 38.81 9.06 23.19
N ASP A 119 39.97 8.41 23.30
CA ASP A 119 40.76 8.34 24.52
C ASP A 119 41.19 9.76 24.90
N LEU A 120 40.45 10.34 25.86
CA LEU A 120 40.69 11.68 26.41
C LEU A 120 41.37 11.54 27.77
N PHE A 121 42.65 11.19 27.78
CA PHE A 121 43.58 11.46 28.87
C PHE A 121 45.00 11.75 28.33
#